data_AF-A0AAV5B131-F1
#
_entry.id   AF-A0AAV5B131-F1
#
_cell.length_a   1.000
_cell.length_b   1.000
_cell.length_c   1.000
_cell.angle_alpha   90.00
_cell.angle_beta   90.00
_cell.angle_gamma   90.00
#
_symmetry.space_group_name_H-M   'P 1'
#
loop_
_entity.id
_entity.type
_entity.pdbx_description
1 polymer ?
#
loop_
_entity_poly.entity_id
_entity_poly.type
_entity_poly.pdbx_seq_one_letter_code
_entity_poly.pdbx_strand_id
1 'polypeptide(L)'
;MKKLIVLLGGILSWGLSAQEKQEETTNFVTYSDKITTSFTYFDSSNSYFLNYTENGQPQNMSFRPNTQKQLIAGIDYKIITASIGFTPAFMKVNREVQKSKQFNLRFQINYKKWFQTLSYAYHKGYFIDFNQMEVYAPNLRTLKMGGVTSFVLNDRFSYKSLLSYNQ
;
A
#
# COMPACT_ATOMS: atom_id res chain seq x y z
N MET A 1 -16.39 17.04 -16.24
CA MET A 1 -15.29 16.48 -17.05
C MET A 1 -14.06 16.33 -16.16
N LYS A 2 -13.76 15.12 -15.67
CA LYS A 2 -12.59 14.87 -14.79
C LYS A 2 -11.40 14.50 -15.67
N LYS A 3 -10.34 15.31 -15.63
CA LYS A 3 -9.08 15.04 -16.35
C LYS A 3 -8.28 14.02 -15.53
N LEU A 4 -8.09 12.82 -16.07
CA LEU A 4 -7.15 11.82 -15.58
C LEU A 4 -5.77 12.18 -16.15
N ILE A 5 -4.86 12.64 -15.31
CA ILE A 5 -3.45 12.84 -15.68
C ILE A 5 -2.70 11.62 -15.14
N VAL A 6 -2.33 10.70 -16.04
CA VAL A 6 -1.40 9.62 -15.75
C VAL A 6 0.00 10.16 -15.98
N LEU A 7 0.76 10.38 -14.92
CA LEU A 7 2.17 10.70 -14.99
C LEU A 7 2.95 9.38 -14.91
N LEU A 8 3.35 8.85 -16.07
CA LEU A 8 4.34 7.77 -16.15
C LEU A 8 5.70 8.34 -15.73
N GLY A 9 6.10 8.09 -14.48
CA GLY A 9 7.43 8.42 -13.97
C GLY A 9 8.49 7.54 -14.66
N GLY A 10 9.42 8.19 -15.36
CA GLY A 10 10.48 7.54 -16.12
C GLY A 10 11.47 6.76 -15.24
N ILE A 11 11.93 5.64 -15.78
CA ILE A 11 13.04 4.85 -15.25
C ILE A 11 14.33 5.65 -15.48
N LEU A 12 14.86 6.30 -14.45
CA LEU A 12 16.22 6.83 -14.48
C LEU A 12 17.18 5.71 -14.08
N SER A 13 17.63 4.95 -15.08
CA SER A 13 18.72 3.98 -14.93
C SER A 13 20.07 4.70 -15.14
N TRP A 14 20.70 5.14 -14.06
CA TRP A 14 22.14 5.40 -14.06
C TRP A 14 22.87 4.10 -13.69
N GLY A 15 23.45 3.46 -14.71
CA GLY A 15 24.24 2.23 -14.56
C GLY A 15 24.51 1.58 -15.91
N LEU A 16 25.55 2.05 -16.61
CA LEU A 16 26.19 1.32 -17.70
C LEU A 16 27.01 0.19 -17.07
N SER A 17 26.45 -1.01 -17.04
CA SER A 17 27.21 -2.24 -16.78
C SER A 17 26.82 -3.26 -17.85
N ALA A 18 27.82 -3.78 -18.56
CA ALA A 18 27.67 -4.86 -19.54
C ALA A 18 26.99 -6.06 -18.89
N GLN A 19 25.96 -6.62 -19.54
CA GLN A 19 25.29 -7.82 -19.08
C GLN A 19 26.24 -9.02 -19.22
N GLU A 20 26.73 -9.52 -18.10
CA GLU A 20 27.36 -10.84 -18.04
C GLU A 20 26.30 -11.92 -18.29
N LYS A 21 26.66 -12.92 -19.10
CA LYS A 21 25.75 -13.91 -19.66
C LYS A 21 25.17 -14.80 -18.56
N GLN A 22 23.88 -14.65 -18.31
CA GLN A 22 23.13 -15.39 -17.29
C GLN A 22 22.89 -16.83 -17.78
N GLU A 23 23.26 -17.84 -16.98
CA GLU A 23 22.97 -19.24 -17.31
C GLU A 23 21.46 -19.48 -17.38
N GLU A 24 20.97 -19.73 -18.59
CA GLU A 24 19.59 -20.08 -18.88
C GLU A 24 19.31 -21.52 -18.42
N THR A 25 18.85 -21.69 -17.18
CA THR A 25 18.08 -22.89 -16.85
C THR A 25 16.70 -22.74 -17.48
N THR A 26 16.27 -23.77 -18.21
CA THR A 26 15.23 -23.78 -19.26
C THR A 26 13.85 -23.22 -18.90
N ASN A 27 13.63 -22.78 -17.64
CA ASN A 27 12.37 -22.27 -17.14
C ASN A 27 12.49 -21.04 -16.22
N PHE A 28 13.69 -20.52 -15.94
CA PHE A 28 13.87 -19.44 -14.97
C PHE A 28 14.91 -18.41 -15.40
N VAL A 29 14.46 -17.20 -15.72
CA VAL A 29 15.33 -16.01 -15.79
C VAL A 29 15.50 -15.47 -14.37
N THR A 30 16.62 -15.83 -13.75
CA THR A 30 17.03 -15.26 -12.46
C THR A 30 17.64 -13.90 -12.75
N TYR A 31 17.16 -12.81 -12.14
CA TYR A 31 17.88 -11.54 -12.15
C TYR A 31 18.48 -11.40 -10.74
N SER A 32 19.64 -12.01 -10.52
CA SER A 32 20.19 -12.15 -9.16
C SER A 32 20.50 -10.79 -8.53
N ASP A 33 21.11 -9.86 -9.24
CA ASP A 33 21.83 -8.76 -8.58
C ASP A 33 21.23 -7.37 -8.81
N LYS A 34 19.96 -7.30 -9.20
CA LYS A 34 19.28 -6.02 -9.44
C LYS A 34 18.39 -5.67 -8.24
N ILE A 35 18.61 -4.47 -7.70
CA ILE A 35 17.70 -3.82 -6.76
C ILE A 35 16.65 -3.08 -7.59
N THR A 36 15.37 -3.32 -7.30
CA THR A 36 14.27 -2.54 -7.89
C THR A 36 13.76 -1.58 -6.84
N THR A 37 13.59 -0.32 -7.22
CA THR A 37 12.96 0.69 -6.38
C THR A 37 11.68 1.18 -7.04
N SER A 38 10.63 1.41 -6.27
CA SER A 38 9.35 1.91 -6.77
C SER A 38 8.89 3.14 -5.99
N PHE A 39 8.22 4.04 -6.70
CA PHE A 39 7.55 5.20 -6.13
C PHE A 39 6.14 5.27 -6.70
N THR A 40 5.13 5.12 -5.83
CA THR A 40 3.74 5.05 -6.23
C THR A 40 2.92 6.11 -5.52
N TYR A 41 2.07 6.81 -6.26
CA TYR A 41 1.05 7.69 -5.71
C TYR A 41 -0.30 6.96 -5.66
N PHE A 42 -0.92 6.93 -4.50
CA PHE A 42 -2.24 6.34 -4.28
C PHE A 42 -3.21 7.41 -3.80
N ASP A 43 -4.40 7.42 -4.39
CA ASP A 43 -5.54 8.23 -3.94
C ASP A 43 -6.72 7.28 -3.70
N SER A 44 -6.92 6.89 -2.45
CA SER A 44 -7.95 5.94 -2.06
C SER A 44 -8.54 6.34 -0.71
N SER A 45 -9.87 6.40 -0.65
CA SER A 45 -10.62 6.63 0.58
C SER A 45 -11.23 5.33 1.05
N ASN A 46 -10.78 4.83 2.21
CA ASN A 46 -11.40 3.68 2.87
C ASN A 46 -12.31 4.16 3.99
N SER A 47 -13.62 4.18 3.72
CA SER A 47 -14.63 4.49 4.73
C SER A 47 -14.96 3.24 5.55
N TYR A 48 -15.15 3.41 6.85
CA TYR A 48 -15.67 2.36 7.73
C TYR A 48 -17.12 2.67 8.08
N PHE A 49 -17.96 1.64 8.19
CA PHE A 49 -19.36 1.78 8.55
C PHE A 49 -19.63 0.98 9.81
N LEU A 50 -20.30 1.60 10.77
CA LEU A 50 -20.84 0.96 11.96
C LEU A 50 -22.36 1.03 11.85
N ASN A 51 -22.97 -0.12 11.62
CA ASN A 51 -24.41 -0.28 11.62
C ASN A 51 -24.83 -0.79 12.99
N TYR A 52 -25.78 -0.12 13.64
CA TYR A 52 -26.31 -0.53 14.94
C TYR A 52 -27.80 -0.21 15.01
N THR A 53 -28.51 -0.82 15.96
CA THR A 53 -29.94 -0.57 16.18
C THR A 53 -30.11 0.17 17.49
N GLU A 54 -30.77 1.32 17.45
CA GLU A 54 -31.12 2.12 18.62
C GLU A 54 -32.62 2.38 18.60
N ASN A 55 -33.32 2.05 19.71
CA ASN A 55 -34.77 2.19 19.82
C ASN A 55 -35.56 1.50 18.69
N GLY A 56 -35.07 0.35 18.22
CA GLY A 56 -35.68 -0.41 17.12
C GLY A 56 -35.50 0.21 15.73
N GLN A 57 -34.77 1.32 15.62
CA GLN A 57 -34.45 1.97 14.34
C GLN A 57 -32.99 1.68 13.94
N PRO A 58 -32.73 1.32 12.67
CA PRO A 58 -31.37 1.14 12.19
C PRO A 58 -30.67 2.49 12.09
N GLN A 59 -29.48 2.57 12.69
CA GLN A 59 -28.57 3.71 12.64
C GLN A 59 -27.31 3.30 11.88
N ASN A 60 -26.72 4.26 11.17
CA ASN A 60 -25.45 4.08 10.48
C ASN A 60 -24.52 5.24 10.85
N MET A 61 -23.31 4.88 11.28
CA MET A 61 -22.24 5.83 11.52
C MET A 61 -21.08 5.52 10.57
N SER A 62 -20.67 6.51 9.79
CA SER A 62 -19.58 6.38 8.84
C SER A 62 -18.33 7.09 9.35
N PHE A 63 -17.17 6.43 9.23
CA PHE A 63 -15.87 6.96 9.60
C PHE A 63 -15.03 7.11 8.35
N ARG A 64 -14.79 8.35 7.95
CA ARG A 64 -13.99 8.68 6.77
C ARG A 64 -12.62 9.19 7.19
N PRO A 65 -11.51 8.50 6.84
CA PRO A 65 -10.17 9.02 7.07
C PRO A 65 -10.00 10.34 6.34
N ASN A 66 -9.37 11.31 7.00
CA ASN A 66 -9.14 12.63 6.39
C ASN A 66 -7.99 12.63 5.37
N THR A 67 -7.17 11.58 5.39
CA THR A 67 -6.05 11.42 4.45
C THR A 67 -6.41 10.34 3.44
N GLN A 68 -6.56 10.73 2.17
CA GLN A 68 -6.88 9.81 1.06
C GLN A 68 -5.68 9.58 0.13
N LYS A 69 -4.72 10.53 0.15
CA LYS A 69 -3.55 10.54 -0.71
C LYS A 69 -2.33 10.04 0.03
N GLN A 70 -1.58 9.11 -0.54
CA GLN A 70 -0.31 8.64 0.00
C GLN A 70 0.74 8.47 -1.10
N LEU A 71 2.00 8.69 -0.74
CA LEU A 71 3.14 8.20 -1.51
C LEU A 71 3.64 6.92 -0.87
N ILE A 72 3.95 5.93 -1.69
CA ILE A 72 4.58 4.69 -1.29
C ILE A 72 5.94 4.62 -1.96
N ALA A 73 6.99 4.43 -1.17
CA ALA A 73 8.32 4.09 -1.64
C ALA A 73 8.59 2.62 -1.31
N GLY A 74 8.99 1.85 -2.32
CA GLY A 74 9.28 0.42 -2.21
C GLY A 74 10.69 0.08 -2.66
N ILE A 75 11.23 -0.97 -2.07
CA ILE A 75 12.46 -1.62 -2.50
C ILE A 75 12.25 -3.13 -2.55
N ASP A 76 12.67 -3.73 -3.66
CA ASP A 76 12.66 -5.16 -3.89
C ASP A 76 14.08 -5.63 -4.17
N TYR A 77 14.52 -6.63 -3.42
CA TYR A 77 15.81 -7.27 -3.61
C TYR A 77 15.74 -8.77 -3.33
N LYS A 78 15.98 -9.57 -4.37
CA LYS A 78 15.97 -11.04 -4.31
C LYS A 78 14.67 -11.59 -3.70
N ILE A 79 14.74 -12.01 -2.43
CA ILE A 79 13.65 -12.62 -1.69
C ILE A 79 12.92 -11.63 -0.78
N ILE A 80 13.40 -10.39 -0.66
CA ILE A 80 12.90 -9.40 0.28
C ILE A 80 12.24 -8.26 -0.48
N THR A 81 11.06 -7.88 -0.03
CA THR A 81 10.33 -6.69 -0.47
C THR A 81 9.99 -5.86 0.77
N ALA A 82 10.27 -4.57 0.72
CA ALA A 82 9.87 -3.64 1.77
C ALA A 82 9.28 -2.38 1.15
N SER A 83 8.22 -1.84 1.76
CA SER A 83 7.67 -0.56 1.35
C SER A 83 7.15 0.25 2.52
N ILE A 84 7.32 1.56 2.42
CA ILE A 84 6.80 2.56 3.34
C ILE A 84 5.84 3.47 2.61
N GLY A 85 4.70 3.74 3.21
CA GLY A 85 3.66 4.63 2.68
C GLY A 85 3.36 5.75 3.66
N PHE A 86 3.36 6.99 3.21
CA PHE A 86 2.98 8.13 4.05
C PHE A 86 2.46 9.30 3.21
N THR A 87 1.86 10.28 3.90
CA THR A 87 1.36 11.51 3.28
C THR A 87 2.22 12.71 3.70
N PRO A 88 3.14 13.15 2.84
CA PRO A 88 3.90 14.38 3.04
C PRO A 88 3.04 15.60 3.38
N ALA A 89 3.60 16.52 4.17
CA ALA A 89 2.91 17.73 4.62
C ALA A 89 2.44 18.63 3.46
N PHE A 90 3.21 18.71 2.36
CA PHE A 90 2.85 19.52 1.19
C PHE A 90 1.58 19.03 0.46
N MET A 91 1.17 17.77 0.66
CA MET A 91 -0.09 17.25 0.09
C MET A 91 -1.31 17.51 0.99
N LYS A 92 -1.12 18.09 2.17
CA LYS A 92 -2.17 18.34 3.17
C LYS A 92 -2.69 19.77 3.04
N VAL A 93 -3.68 19.97 2.17
CA VAL A 93 -4.16 21.30 1.77
C VAL A 93 -5.07 21.95 2.83
N ASN A 94 -5.88 21.17 3.56
CA ASN A 94 -6.81 21.69 4.58
C ASN A 94 -6.24 21.58 6.01
N ARG A 95 -6.55 22.53 6.91
CA ARG A 95 -6.18 22.53 8.35
C ARG A 95 -6.57 21.25 9.08
N GLU A 96 -7.69 20.63 8.71
CA GLU A 96 -8.11 19.35 9.28
C GLU A 96 -7.23 18.21 8.78
N VAL A 97 -6.85 18.24 7.50
CA VAL A 97 -5.92 17.27 6.88
C VAL A 97 -4.51 17.44 7.46
N GLN A 98 -4.13 18.64 7.88
CA GLN A 98 -2.84 18.86 8.56
C GLN A 98 -2.73 18.09 9.88
N LYS A 99 -3.85 17.93 10.60
CA LYS A 99 -3.91 17.21 11.88
C LYS A 99 -3.98 15.69 11.72
N SER A 100 -4.32 15.18 10.52
CA SER A 100 -4.35 13.74 10.24
C SER A 100 -2.95 13.18 9.97
N LYS A 101 -2.76 11.89 10.25
CA LYS A 101 -1.52 11.16 9.97
C LYS A 101 -1.85 9.82 9.35
N GLN A 102 -1.05 9.41 8.38
CA GLN A 102 -1.15 8.12 7.70
C GLN A 102 0.24 7.56 7.52
N PHE A 103 0.42 6.31 7.95
CA PHE A 103 1.66 5.58 7.81
C PHE A 103 1.37 4.10 7.53
N ASN A 104 2.02 3.57 6.51
CA ASN A 104 1.92 2.18 6.10
C ASN A 104 3.32 1.60 5.99
N LEU A 105 3.50 0.37 6.47
CA LEU A 105 4.72 -0.40 6.31
C LEU A 105 4.32 -1.79 5.86
N ARG A 106 4.94 -2.27 4.79
CA ARG A 106 4.81 -3.65 4.34
C ARG A 106 6.20 -4.24 4.21
N PHE A 107 6.34 -5.47 4.68
CA PHE A 107 7.55 -6.26 4.55
C PHE A 107 7.16 -7.66 4.09
N GLN A 108 7.89 -8.21 3.14
CA GLN A 108 7.62 -9.51 2.60
C GLN A 108 8.91 -10.27 2.34
N ILE A 109 8.92 -11.55 2.73
CA ILE A 109 10.00 -12.50 2.46
C ILE A 109 9.45 -13.67 1.66
N ASN A 110 10.15 -14.02 0.59
CA ASN A 110 9.81 -15.09 -0.35
C ASN A 110 10.92 -16.15 -0.35
N TYR A 111 10.80 -17.20 0.44
CA TYR A 111 11.80 -18.26 0.50
C TYR A 111 11.29 -19.55 -0.14
N LYS A 112 11.85 -19.93 -1.29
CA LYS A 112 11.43 -21.09 -2.08
C LYS A 112 9.93 -21.00 -2.41
N LYS A 113 9.12 -21.88 -1.83
CA LYS A 113 7.66 -21.96 -1.99
C LYS A 113 6.89 -21.18 -0.92
N TRP A 114 7.58 -20.62 0.08
CA TRP A 114 6.97 -19.90 1.20
C TRP A 114 7.00 -18.39 0.98
N PHE A 115 5.88 -17.76 1.27
CA PHE A 115 5.66 -16.32 1.17
C PHE A 115 5.15 -15.84 2.52
N GLN A 116 5.89 -14.93 3.14
CA GLN A 116 5.52 -14.32 4.42
C GLN A 116 5.43 -12.81 4.22
N THR A 117 4.23 -12.26 4.38
CA THR A 117 4.00 -10.82 4.34
C THR A 117 3.58 -10.33 5.71
N LEU A 118 4.22 -9.28 6.19
CA LEU A 118 3.84 -8.52 7.37
C LEU A 118 3.40 -7.13 6.93
N SER A 119 2.29 -6.65 7.47
CA SER A 119 1.70 -5.37 7.15
C SER A 119 1.33 -4.63 8.41
N TYR A 120 1.66 -3.34 8.45
CA TYR A 120 1.34 -2.41 9.51
C TYR A 120 0.75 -1.15 8.86
N ALA A 121 -0.42 -0.74 9.32
CA ALA A 121 -1.13 0.42 8.83
C ALA A 121 -1.66 1.23 10.01
N TYR A 122 -1.31 2.51 10.05
CA TYR A 122 -1.69 3.45 11.09
C TYR A 122 -2.33 4.68 10.46
N HIS A 123 -3.56 4.96 10.87
CA HIS A 123 -4.32 6.13 10.44
C HIS A 123 -4.79 6.93 11.65
N LYS A 124 -4.73 8.26 11.57
CA LYS A 124 -5.21 9.21 12.58
C LYS A 124 -5.95 10.35 11.91
N GLY A 125 -7.05 10.78 12.52
CA GLY A 125 -7.88 11.89 12.07
C GLY A 125 -8.97 11.42 11.11
N TYR A 126 -10.21 11.49 11.58
CA TYR A 126 -11.39 11.00 10.88
C TYR A 126 -12.51 12.03 10.92
N PHE A 127 -13.36 12.01 9.90
CA PHE A 127 -14.70 12.55 9.97
C PHE A 127 -15.67 11.44 10.37
N ILE A 128 -16.54 11.76 11.31
CA ILE A 128 -17.63 10.90 11.75
C ILE A 128 -18.91 11.50 11.19
N ASP A 129 -19.57 10.77 10.30
CA ASP A 129 -20.89 11.13 9.80
C ASP A 129 -21.95 10.37 10.59
N PHE A 130 -22.82 11.11 11.25
CA PHE A 130 -23.94 10.57 12.01
C PHE A 130 -25.16 11.46 11.88
N ASN A 131 -26.29 10.90 11.42
CA ASN A 131 -27.56 11.62 11.35
C ASN A 131 -27.46 13.01 10.68
N GLN A 132 -26.76 13.07 9.54
CA GLN A 132 -26.50 14.30 8.76
C GLN A 132 -25.59 15.33 9.44
N MET A 133 -25.00 15.00 10.60
CA MET A 133 -23.94 15.78 11.23
C MET A 133 -22.57 15.18 10.90
N GLU A 134 -21.65 16.02 10.45
CA GLU A 134 -20.24 15.67 10.25
C GLU A 134 -19.43 16.25 11.42
N VAL A 135 -18.76 15.38 12.17
CA VAL A 135 -17.91 15.77 13.30
C VAL A 135 -16.46 15.36 13.01
N TYR A 136 -15.56 16.33 13.07
CA TYR A 136 -14.13 16.06 12.93
C TYR A 136 -13.53 15.54 14.24
N ALA A 137 -13.01 14.31 14.21
CA ALA A 137 -12.35 13.64 15.32
C ALA A 137 -10.83 13.56 15.07
N PRO A 138 -10.04 14.60 15.46
CA PRO A 138 -8.59 14.64 15.18
C PRO A 138 -7.79 13.57 15.92
N ASN A 139 -8.31 13.09 17.06
CA ASN A 139 -7.63 12.14 17.93
C ASN A 139 -8.03 10.69 17.69
N LEU A 140 -9.08 10.44 16.89
CA LEU A 140 -9.46 9.08 16.53
C LEU A 140 -8.36 8.46 15.68
N ARG A 141 -7.97 7.23 16.05
CA ARG A 141 -6.86 6.51 15.45
C ARG A 141 -7.23 5.05 15.22
N THR A 142 -6.74 4.49 14.13
CA THR A 142 -6.87 3.08 13.79
C THR A 142 -5.49 2.52 13.54
N LEU A 143 -5.25 1.34 14.12
CA LEU A 143 -4.05 0.55 13.92
C LEU A 143 -4.48 -0.81 13.37
N LYS A 144 -4.00 -1.16 12.19
CA LYS A 144 -4.18 -2.47 11.58
C LYS A 144 -2.81 -3.12 11.41
N MET A 145 -2.64 -4.27 12.02
CA MET A 145 -1.47 -5.13 11.83
C MET A 145 -1.95 -6.48 11.32
N GLY A 146 -1.19 -7.09 10.41
CA GLY A 146 -1.57 -8.36 9.81
C GLY A 146 -0.37 -9.09 9.23
N GLY A 147 -0.47 -10.41 9.23
CA GLY A 147 0.48 -11.30 8.59
C GLY A 147 -0.24 -12.23 7.64
N VAL A 148 0.38 -12.54 6.51
CA VAL A 148 -0.10 -13.55 5.57
C VAL A 148 1.05 -14.51 5.31
N THR A 149 0.80 -15.79 5.55
CA THR A 149 1.70 -16.89 5.18
C THR A 149 1.05 -17.64 4.02
N SER A 150 1.80 -17.91 2.97
CA SER A 150 1.30 -18.65 1.81
C SER A 150 2.34 -19.65 1.32
N PHE A 151 1.85 -20.76 0.78
CA PHE A 151 2.68 -21.83 0.23
C PHE A 151 2.28 -22.13 -1.22
N VAL A 152 3.23 -22.15 -2.13
CA VAL A 152 3.01 -22.46 -3.55
C VAL A 152 3.19 -23.96 -3.77
N LEU A 153 2.10 -24.67 -4.09
CA LEU A 153 2.14 -26.11 -4.37
C LEU A 153 2.83 -26.44 -5.70
N ASN A 154 2.63 -25.59 -6.73
CA ASN A 154 3.12 -25.83 -8.09
C ASN A 154 4.56 -25.37 -8.30
N ASP A 155 5.45 -26.30 -8.63
CA ASP A 155 6.86 -26.05 -8.94
C ASP A 155 7.11 -25.22 -10.21
N ARG A 156 6.13 -25.18 -11.13
CA ARG A 156 6.23 -24.41 -12.38
C ARG A 156 5.68 -22.98 -12.26
N PHE A 157 5.14 -22.62 -11.10
CA PHE A 157 4.54 -21.30 -10.90
C PHE A 157 5.60 -20.26 -10.51
N SER A 158 5.85 -19.29 -11.40
CA SER A 158 6.69 -18.14 -11.08
C SER A 158 5.88 -17.05 -10.39
N TYR A 159 6.08 -16.89 -9.08
CA TYR A 159 5.41 -15.89 -8.27
C TYR A 159 5.74 -14.44 -8.68
N LYS A 160 6.84 -14.22 -9.42
CA LYS A 160 7.20 -12.89 -9.95
C LYS A 160 6.08 -12.29 -10.83
N SER A 161 5.23 -13.11 -11.43
CA SER A 161 4.07 -12.66 -12.21
C SER A 161 3.01 -11.94 -11.36
N LEU A 162 2.85 -12.31 -10.09
CA LEU A 162 1.88 -11.68 -9.16
C LEU A 162 2.37 -10.36 -8.59
N LEU A 163 3.70 -10.17 -8.47
CA LEU A 163 4.31 -8.92 -8.00
C LEU A 163 4.11 -7.76 -8.98
N SER A 164 3.92 -8.06 -10.27
CA SER A 164 3.59 -7.06 -11.28
C SER A 164 2.10 -6.68 -11.30
N TYR A 165 1.23 -7.47 -10.66
CA TYR A 165 -0.23 -7.28 -10.71
C TYR A 165 -0.78 -6.49 -9.51
N ASN A 166 -0.11 -6.53 -8.35
CA ASN A 166 -0.58 -5.86 -7.12
C ASN A 166 0.13 -4.52 -6.82
N GLN A 167 0.75 -3.89 -7.84
CA GLN A 167 1.32 -2.55 -7.74
C GLN A 167 0.30 -1.47 -8.07
#